data_AF-A0A7Y0S580-F1
#
_entry.id   AF-A0A7Y0S580-F1
#
_cell.length_a   1.000
_cell.length_b   1.000
_cell.length_c   1.000
_cell.angle_alpha   90.00
_cell.angle_beta   90.00
_cell.angle_gamma   90.00
#
_symmetry.space_group_name_H-M   'P 1'
#
loop_
_entity.id
_entity.type
_entity.pdbx_description
1 polymer ?
#
loop_
_entity_poly.entity_id
_entity_poly.type
_entity_poly.pdbx_seq_one_letter_code
_entity_poly.pdbx_strand_id
1 'polypeptide(L)'
;MSEQKLEEARRLRKQGATIEVIAATTGLTEMAVKGAAVSKATIWSEGEQIVLRHMAGKASASDIAKLVNKTKRQVQHKAQRLGLSLAFLNRKPKPWSVSDERFSRKNAGVVSGVSIAKHLERPVEHVYRKAQLMGLSLHVYGECSHAAIYSNEDIELCQKAI
;
A
#
# COMPACT_ATOMS: atom_id res chain seq x y z
N MET A 1 -10.50 -18.14 -41.71
CA MET A 1 -10.04 -19.46 -41.18
C MET A 1 -9.29 -19.36 -39.85
N SER A 2 -8.41 -18.37 -39.61
CA SER A 2 -7.67 -18.27 -38.33
C SER A 2 -8.50 -17.77 -37.14
N GLU A 3 -9.44 -16.86 -37.37
CA GLU A 3 -10.20 -16.19 -36.29
C GLU A 3 -11.21 -17.12 -35.60
N GLN A 4 -11.90 -17.97 -36.35
CA GLN A 4 -12.80 -18.99 -35.82
C GLN A 4 -12.06 -19.98 -34.90
N LYS A 5 -10.85 -20.39 -35.28
CA LYS A 5 -9.99 -21.27 -34.46
C LYS A 5 -9.55 -20.60 -33.16
N LEU A 6 -9.27 -19.29 -33.19
CA LEU A 6 -8.90 -18.52 -32.00
C LEU A 6 -10.09 -18.33 -31.04
N GLU A 7 -11.29 -18.15 -31.57
CA GLU A 7 -12.52 -18.03 -30.77
C GLU A 7 -12.89 -19.35 -30.10
N GLU A 8 -12.76 -20.46 -30.82
CA GLU A 8 -12.93 -21.81 -30.27
C GLU A 8 -11.89 -22.11 -29.18
N ALA A 9 -10.62 -21.74 -29.40
CA ALA A 9 -9.56 -21.86 -28.39
C ALA A 9 -9.89 -21.07 -27.11
N ARG A 10 -10.46 -19.86 -27.23
CA ARG A 10 -10.91 -19.06 -26.08
C ARG A 10 -12.08 -19.72 -25.35
N ARG A 11 -13.01 -20.36 -26.08
CA ARG A 11 -14.14 -21.09 -25.48
C ARG A 11 -13.65 -22.28 -24.66
N LEU A 12 -12.79 -23.12 -25.23
CA LEU A 12 -12.22 -24.29 -24.56
C LEU A 12 -11.37 -23.88 -23.35
N ARG A 13 -10.64 -22.76 -23.44
CA ARG A 13 -9.89 -22.20 -22.31
C ARG A 13 -10.80 -21.78 -21.14
N LYS A 14 -11.95 -21.16 -21.42
CA LYS A 14 -12.95 -20.81 -20.40
C LYS A 14 -13.56 -22.05 -19.72
N GLN A 15 -13.62 -23.17 -20.44
CA GLN A 15 -14.09 -24.47 -19.93
C GLN A 15 -13.02 -25.21 -19.11
N GLY A 16 -11.82 -24.63 -18.93
CA GLY A 16 -10.76 -25.20 -18.10
C GLY A 16 -9.81 -26.16 -18.81
N ALA A 17 -9.90 -26.28 -20.15
CA ALA A 17 -9.01 -27.15 -20.91
C ALA A 17 -7.54 -26.68 -20.87
N THR A 18 -6.60 -27.64 -20.85
CA THR A 18 -5.16 -27.38 -20.89
C THR A 18 -4.73 -26.85 -22.26
N ILE A 19 -3.59 -26.15 -22.31
CA ILE A 19 -3.11 -25.47 -23.53
C ILE A 19 -2.83 -26.49 -24.65
N GLU A 20 -2.25 -27.62 -24.28
CA GLU A 20 -1.89 -28.73 -25.17
C GLU A 20 -3.12 -29.33 -25.84
N VAL A 21 -4.18 -29.59 -25.06
CA VAL A 21 -5.45 -30.14 -25.58
C VAL A 21 -6.08 -29.17 -26.56
N ILE A 22 -6.12 -27.87 -26.23
CA ILE A 22 -6.68 -26.85 -27.12
C ILE A 22 -5.88 -26.73 -28.42
N ALA A 23 -4.55 -26.81 -28.34
CA ALA A 23 -3.65 -26.77 -29.50
C ALA A 23 -3.90 -27.97 -30.44
N ALA A 24 -4.01 -29.18 -29.88
CA ALA A 24 -4.32 -30.40 -30.61
C ALA A 24 -5.71 -30.34 -31.28
N THR A 25 -6.73 -29.81 -30.58
CA THR A 25 -8.11 -29.73 -31.11
C THR A 25 -8.25 -28.69 -32.22
N THR A 26 -7.65 -27.51 -32.07
CA THR A 26 -7.83 -26.39 -33.02
C THR A 26 -6.82 -26.41 -34.17
N GLY A 27 -5.77 -27.24 -34.06
CA GLY A 27 -4.63 -27.25 -34.97
C GLY A 27 -3.80 -25.96 -34.89
N LEU A 28 -3.87 -25.25 -33.76
CA LEU A 28 -3.07 -24.06 -33.48
C LEU A 28 -1.80 -24.46 -32.73
N THR A 29 -0.74 -23.66 -32.85
CA THR A 29 0.44 -23.84 -31.99
C THR A 29 0.12 -23.46 -30.55
N GLU A 30 0.82 -24.07 -29.58
CA GLU A 30 0.66 -23.73 -28.17
C GLU A 30 0.88 -22.24 -27.87
N MET A 31 1.80 -21.58 -28.60
CA MET A 31 2.03 -20.14 -28.52
C MET A 31 0.81 -19.33 -28.96
N ALA A 32 0.14 -19.73 -30.05
CA ALA A 32 -1.07 -19.08 -30.52
C ALA A 32 -2.23 -19.27 -29.51
N VAL A 33 -2.36 -20.46 -28.92
CA VAL A 33 -3.34 -20.73 -27.85
C VAL A 33 -3.04 -19.92 -26.60
N LYS A 34 -1.78 -19.85 -26.16
CA LYS A 34 -1.35 -18.99 -25.03
C LYS A 34 -1.69 -17.54 -25.29
N GLY A 35 -1.37 -17.01 -26.47
CA GLY A 35 -1.69 -15.65 -26.87
C GLY A 35 -3.19 -15.37 -26.91
N ALA A 36 -3.98 -16.29 -27.45
CA ALA A 36 -5.44 -16.19 -27.50
C ALA A 36 -6.09 -16.20 -26.10
N ALA A 37 -5.46 -16.89 -25.15
CA ALA A 37 -5.87 -17.02 -23.76
C ALA A 37 -5.44 -15.84 -22.86
N VAL A 38 -4.61 -14.90 -23.34
CA VAL A 38 -4.25 -13.70 -22.57
C VAL A 38 -5.51 -12.89 -22.32
N SER A 39 -5.82 -12.60 -21.05
CA SER A 39 -7.02 -11.83 -20.72
C SER A 39 -6.92 -10.41 -21.26
N LYS A 40 -8.05 -9.88 -21.78
CA LYS A 40 -8.13 -8.47 -22.23
C LYS A 40 -7.70 -7.48 -21.15
N ALA A 41 -7.84 -7.83 -19.86
CA ALA A 41 -7.37 -7.00 -18.74
C ALA A 41 -5.84 -6.77 -18.73
N THR A 42 -5.07 -7.65 -19.38
CA THR A 42 -3.61 -7.52 -19.51
C THR A 42 -3.21 -6.52 -20.61
N ILE A 43 -4.08 -6.33 -21.61
CA ILE A 43 -3.84 -5.44 -22.74
C ILE A 43 -4.18 -4.01 -22.30
N TRP A 44 -3.30 -3.06 -22.64
CA TRP A 44 -3.53 -1.65 -22.38
C TRP A 44 -4.25 -1.01 -23.56
N SER A 45 -5.45 -0.47 -23.32
CA SER A 45 -6.18 0.32 -24.31
C SER A 45 -5.63 1.75 -24.39
N GLU A 46 -5.94 2.47 -25.47
CA GLU A 46 -5.53 3.87 -25.60
C GLU A 46 -6.18 4.76 -24.53
N GLY A 47 -7.45 4.49 -24.19
CA GLY A 47 -8.15 5.19 -23.11
C GLY A 47 -7.47 5.02 -21.75
N GLU A 48 -7.05 3.79 -21.40
CA GLU A 48 -6.31 3.52 -20.17
C GLU A 48 -4.95 4.24 -20.15
N GLN A 49 -4.29 4.36 -21.31
CA GLN A 49 -3.02 5.08 -21.43
C GLN A 49 -3.19 6.60 -21.28
N ILE A 50 -4.28 7.17 -21.81
CA ILE A 50 -4.62 8.59 -21.62
C ILE A 50 -4.86 8.88 -20.14
N VAL A 51 -5.65 8.04 -19.46
CA VAL A 51 -5.88 8.15 -18.01
C VAL A 51 -4.56 8.08 -17.24
N LEU A 52 -3.69 7.13 -17.58
CA LEU A 52 -2.38 6.97 -16.95
C LEU A 52 -1.50 8.22 -17.10
N ARG A 53 -1.45 8.82 -18.31
CA ARG A 53 -0.71 10.07 -18.56
C ARG A 53 -1.29 11.25 -17.79
N HIS A 54 -2.62 11.38 -17.77
CA HIS A 54 -3.30 12.50 -17.11
C HIS A 54 -3.14 12.47 -15.57
N MET A 55 -3.12 11.27 -15.00
CA MET A 55 -3.06 11.03 -13.56
C MET A 55 -1.63 10.86 -13.02
N ALA A 56 -0.63 10.73 -13.90
CA ALA A 56 0.77 10.64 -13.51
C ALA A 56 1.17 11.85 -12.63
N GLY A 57 1.76 11.58 -11.47
CA GLY A 57 2.13 12.59 -10.47
C GLY A 57 0.97 13.15 -9.61
N LYS A 58 -0.30 12.93 -9.98
CA LYS A 58 -1.48 13.45 -9.26
C LYS A 58 -2.13 12.43 -8.31
N ALA A 59 -2.11 11.15 -8.67
CA ALA A 59 -2.74 10.07 -7.90
C ALA A 59 -1.80 8.90 -7.65
N SER A 60 -2.15 8.05 -6.70
CA SER A 60 -1.37 6.85 -6.44
C SER A 60 -1.45 5.84 -7.57
N ALA A 61 -0.38 5.06 -7.74
CA ALA A 61 -0.43 3.87 -8.57
C ALA A 61 -1.57 2.92 -8.15
N SER A 62 -1.97 2.91 -6.87
CA SER A 62 -3.09 2.11 -6.35
C SER A 62 -4.46 2.68 -6.77
N ASP A 63 -4.62 4.00 -6.82
CA ASP A 63 -5.87 4.67 -7.21
C ASP A 63 -6.06 4.59 -8.72
N ILE A 64 -4.97 4.81 -9.47
CA ILE A 64 -4.94 4.59 -10.92
C ILE A 64 -5.28 3.13 -11.23
N ALA A 65 -4.71 2.17 -10.50
CA ALA A 65 -5.02 0.75 -10.64
C ALA A 65 -6.51 0.43 -10.47
N LYS A 66 -7.17 1.02 -9.48
CA LYS A 66 -8.63 0.88 -9.30
C LYS A 66 -9.40 1.47 -10.48
N LEU A 67 -8.96 2.63 -10.99
CA LEU A 67 -9.63 3.33 -12.09
C LEU A 67 -9.54 2.57 -13.42
N VAL A 68 -8.38 1.97 -13.73
CA VAL A 68 -8.17 1.19 -14.96
C VAL A 68 -8.46 -0.32 -14.79
N ASN A 69 -8.93 -0.74 -13.62
CA ASN A 69 -9.15 -2.14 -13.26
C ASN A 69 -7.92 -3.04 -13.54
N LYS A 70 -6.72 -2.57 -13.16
CA LYS A 70 -5.45 -3.31 -13.29
C LYS A 70 -4.73 -3.36 -11.94
N THR A 71 -3.74 -4.23 -11.83
CA THR A 71 -2.92 -4.29 -10.61
C THR A 71 -1.97 -3.09 -10.52
N LYS A 72 -1.63 -2.67 -9.30
CA LYS A 72 -0.61 -1.65 -9.03
C LYS A 72 0.69 -1.91 -9.80
N ARG A 73 1.14 -3.17 -9.84
CA ARG A 73 2.36 -3.59 -10.53
C ARG A 73 2.28 -3.38 -12.05
N GLN A 74 1.13 -3.68 -12.67
CA GLN A 74 0.92 -3.43 -14.10
C GLN A 74 0.96 -1.93 -14.42
N VAL A 75 0.35 -1.10 -13.57
CA VAL A 75 0.38 0.36 -13.70
C VAL A 75 1.81 0.90 -13.60
N GLN A 76 2.57 0.45 -12.61
CA GLN A 76 3.99 0.83 -12.45
C GLN A 76 4.84 0.44 -13.66
N HIS A 77 4.73 -0.81 -14.12
CA HIS A 77 5.47 -1.27 -15.30
C HIS A 77 5.11 -0.49 -16.55
N LYS A 78 3.81 -0.22 -16.79
CA LYS A 78 3.39 0.54 -17.96
C LYS A 78 3.88 1.99 -17.90
N ALA A 79 3.76 2.64 -16.75
CA ALA A 79 4.26 3.99 -16.56
C ALA A 79 5.77 4.08 -16.78
N GLN A 80 6.54 3.13 -16.25
CA GLN A 80 7.98 3.04 -16.49
C GLN A 80 8.30 2.91 -17.98
N ARG A 81 7.58 2.05 -18.73
CA ARG A 81 7.75 1.90 -20.18
C ARG A 81 7.37 3.15 -20.97
N LEU A 82 6.49 3.98 -20.44
CA LEU A 82 6.08 5.26 -21.03
C LEU A 82 6.95 6.44 -20.56
N GLY A 83 7.96 6.21 -19.71
CA GLY A 83 8.78 7.27 -19.13
C GLY A 83 8.02 8.19 -18.15
N LEU A 84 6.87 7.74 -17.64
CA LEU A 84 6.05 8.52 -16.70
C LEU A 84 6.49 8.27 -15.26
N SER A 85 6.77 9.35 -14.53
CA SER A 85 6.97 9.28 -13.09
C SER A 85 5.62 9.15 -12.38
N LEU A 86 5.40 8.02 -11.72
CA LEU A 86 4.31 7.84 -10.76
C LEU A 86 4.73 8.25 -9.33
N ALA A 87 5.90 8.88 -9.18
CA ALA A 87 6.25 9.49 -7.91
C ALA A 87 5.15 10.51 -7.59
N PHE A 88 4.49 10.30 -6.47
CA PHE A 88 3.55 11.25 -5.95
C PHE A 88 4.21 12.60 -5.80
N LEU A 89 3.43 13.67 -5.91
CA LEU A 89 3.77 14.90 -5.23
C LEU A 89 4.03 14.53 -3.77
N ASN A 90 5.31 14.52 -3.35
CA ASN A 90 5.70 14.26 -1.97
C ASN A 90 5.00 15.31 -1.11
N ARG A 91 3.81 15.00 -0.61
CA ARG A 91 3.09 15.89 0.29
C ARG A 91 4.02 16.07 1.47
N LYS A 92 4.55 17.29 1.59
CA LYS A 92 5.46 17.63 2.68
C LYS A 92 4.76 17.23 3.97
N PRO A 93 5.41 16.44 4.84
CA PRO A 93 4.79 16.06 6.10
C PRO A 93 4.38 17.34 6.85
N LYS A 94 3.21 17.31 7.50
CA LYS A 94 2.69 18.42 8.30
C LYS A 94 3.83 18.91 9.22
N PRO A 95 4.20 20.20 9.21
CA PRO A 95 5.30 20.69 10.05
C PRO A 95 4.94 20.52 11.53
N TRP A 96 5.94 20.30 12.38
CA TRP A 96 5.72 20.22 13.83
C TRP A 96 5.52 21.63 14.38
N SER A 97 4.39 21.85 15.06
CA SER A 97 4.14 23.11 15.76
C SER A 97 4.72 23.07 17.18
N VAL A 98 5.00 24.23 17.77
CA VAL A 98 5.42 24.33 19.19
C VAL A 98 4.33 23.76 20.11
N SER A 99 3.05 23.89 19.75
CA SER A 99 1.94 23.26 20.46
C SER A 99 1.97 21.73 20.39
N ASP A 100 2.31 21.14 19.23
CA ASP A 100 2.41 19.68 19.08
C ASP A 100 3.51 19.12 20.00
N GLU A 101 4.66 19.81 20.06
CA GLU A 101 5.78 19.44 20.91
C GLU A 101 5.44 19.61 22.40
N ARG A 102 4.78 20.71 22.76
CA ARG A 102 4.32 20.96 24.14
C ARG A 102 3.31 19.91 24.58
N PHE A 103 2.37 19.55 23.71
CA PHE A 103 1.41 18.48 23.97
C PHE A 103 2.11 17.13 24.17
N SER A 104 3.08 16.81 23.31
CA SER A 104 3.84 15.56 23.41
C SER A 104 4.65 15.48 24.71
N ARG A 105 5.28 16.58 25.13
CA ARG A 105 6.03 16.66 26.40
C ARG A 105 5.12 16.54 27.62
N LYS A 106 3.96 17.20 27.61
CA LYS A 106 3.01 17.15 28.73
C LYS A 106 2.43 15.74 28.94
N ASN A 107 2.28 14.97 27.86
CA ASN A 107 1.61 13.66 27.89
C ASN A 107 2.58 12.47 27.78
N ALA A 108 3.90 12.71 27.71
CA ALA A 108 4.90 11.66 27.69
C ALA A 108 4.82 10.83 28.99
N GLY A 109 4.85 9.51 28.86
CA GLY A 109 4.70 8.58 29.99
C GLY A 109 3.28 8.43 30.55
N VAL A 110 2.36 9.36 30.27
CA VAL A 110 0.98 9.34 30.78
C VAL A 110 0.02 8.76 29.74
N VAL A 111 0.14 9.19 28.48
CA VAL A 111 -0.74 8.80 27.39
C VAL A 111 0.04 7.97 26.38
N SER A 112 -0.60 6.91 25.87
CA SER A 112 0.04 6.06 24.86
C SER A 112 0.35 6.84 23.59
N GLY A 113 1.46 6.49 22.93
CA GLY A 113 1.85 7.11 21.66
C GLY A 113 0.78 7.00 20.57
N VAL A 114 -0.06 5.96 20.62
CA VAL A 114 -1.21 5.78 19.71
C VAL A 114 -2.28 6.87 19.94
N SER A 115 -2.62 7.15 21.19
CA SER A 115 -3.60 8.19 21.53
C SER A 115 -3.07 9.58 21.21
N ILE A 116 -1.77 9.84 21.45
CA ILE A 116 -1.11 11.09 21.05
C ILE A 116 -1.16 11.26 19.52
N ALA A 117 -0.88 10.20 18.77
CA ALA A 117 -0.94 10.22 17.31
C ALA A 117 -2.35 10.51 16.77
N LYS A 118 -3.37 9.92 17.41
CA LYS A 118 -4.77 10.20 17.10
C LYS A 118 -5.12 11.68 17.36
N HIS A 119 -4.67 12.25 18.47
CA HIS A 119 -4.90 13.66 18.79
C HIS A 119 -4.20 14.63 17.83
N LEU A 120 -2.97 14.30 17.41
CA LEU A 120 -2.20 15.14 16.49
C LEU A 120 -2.56 14.95 15.01
N GLU A 121 -3.45 13.99 14.72
CA GLU A 121 -3.83 13.54 13.37
C GLU A 121 -2.62 13.15 12.53
N ARG A 122 -1.71 12.36 13.12
CA ARG A 122 -0.46 11.95 12.49
C ARG A 122 -0.28 10.43 12.57
N PRO A 123 0.53 9.84 11.67
CA PRO A 123 0.93 8.44 11.80
C PRO A 123 1.69 8.22 13.12
N VAL A 124 1.41 7.09 13.78
CA VAL A 124 2.02 6.70 15.06
C VAL A 124 3.54 6.70 14.98
N GLU A 125 4.09 6.15 13.89
CA GLU A 125 5.54 6.11 13.62
C GLU A 125 6.18 7.52 13.65
N HIS A 126 5.51 8.52 13.09
CA HIS A 126 6.03 9.88 13.05
C HIS A 126 6.10 10.49 14.45
N VAL A 127 5.14 10.16 15.31
CA VAL A 127 5.10 10.61 16.71
C VAL A 127 6.22 9.97 17.52
N TYR A 128 6.42 8.65 17.43
CA TYR A 128 7.52 7.96 18.11
C TYR A 128 8.89 8.48 17.64
N ARG A 129 9.07 8.66 16.33
CA ARG A 129 10.30 9.23 15.79
C ARG A 129 10.56 10.64 16.31
N LYS A 130 9.54 11.48 16.36
CA LYS A 130 9.68 12.85 16.90
C LYS A 130 9.96 12.83 18.40
N ALA A 131 9.30 11.96 19.17
CA ALA A 131 9.54 11.80 20.60
C ALA A 131 10.99 11.38 20.87
N GLN A 132 11.51 10.42 20.11
CA GLN A 132 12.92 10.02 20.19
C GLN A 132 13.87 11.19 19.92
N LEU A 133 13.61 11.99 18.88
CA LEU A 133 14.40 13.19 18.57
C LEU A 133 14.32 14.27 19.68
N MET A 134 13.24 14.29 20.46
CA MET A 134 13.05 15.17 21.60
C MET A 134 13.54 14.57 22.92
N GLY A 135 14.07 13.33 22.92
CA GLY A 135 14.48 12.61 24.12
C GLY A 135 13.32 12.20 25.04
N LEU A 136 12.10 12.05 24.50
CA LEU A 136 10.92 11.66 25.28
C LEU A 136 10.65 10.16 25.17
N SER A 137 10.32 9.52 26.30
CA SER A 137 9.72 8.18 26.30
C SER A 137 8.20 8.29 26.29
N LEU A 138 7.56 7.66 25.30
CA LEU A 138 6.10 7.52 25.20
C LEU A 138 5.60 6.18 25.74
N HIS A 139 6.48 5.42 26.41
CA HIS A 139 6.08 4.18 27.05
C HIS A 139 5.33 4.51 28.33
N VAL A 140 4.17 3.88 28.51
CA VAL A 140 3.31 4.10 29.66
C VAL A 140 3.55 2.96 30.65
N TYR A 141 3.97 3.31 31.87
CA TYR A 141 4.21 2.35 32.96
C TYR A 141 3.26 2.64 34.12
N GLY A 142 3.19 1.69 35.07
CA GLY A 142 2.42 1.84 36.29
C GLY A 142 0.95 2.15 36.04
N GLU A 143 0.33 2.94 36.91
CA GLU A 143 -1.12 3.18 36.97
C GLU A 143 -1.70 3.83 35.69
N CYS A 144 -0.86 4.44 34.87
CA CYS A 144 -1.29 4.98 33.58
C CYS A 144 -1.48 3.89 32.52
N SER A 145 -0.92 2.69 32.74
CA SER A 145 -1.08 1.53 31.87
C SER A 145 -2.33 0.73 32.22
N HIS A 146 -3.08 0.32 31.21
CA HIS A 146 -4.21 -0.61 31.39
C HIS A 146 -3.77 -2.01 31.88
N ALA A 147 -2.47 -2.33 31.80
CA ALA A 147 -1.89 -3.59 32.25
C ALA A 147 -1.16 -3.47 33.60
N ALA A 148 -1.39 -2.38 34.36
CA ALA A 148 -0.74 -2.15 35.64
C ALA A 148 -1.18 -3.18 36.69
N ILE A 149 -0.20 -3.82 37.33
CA ILE A 149 -0.42 -4.70 38.48
C ILE A 149 0.05 -4.02 39.78
N TYR A 150 1.07 -3.17 39.67
CA TYR A 150 1.72 -2.49 40.80
C TYR A 150 1.48 -0.98 40.73
N SER A 151 1.45 -0.34 41.90
CA SER A 151 1.28 1.11 42.01
C SER A 151 2.51 1.85 41.47
N ASN A 152 2.36 3.14 41.16
CA ASN A 152 3.50 3.96 40.73
C ASN A 152 4.58 4.03 41.83
N GLU A 153 4.14 4.07 43.10
CA GLU A 153 5.03 4.10 44.26
C GLU A 153 5.90 2.83 44.36
N ASP A 154 5.30 1.66 44.14
CA ASP A 154 6.03 0.38 44.12
C ASP A 154 7.07 0.29 42.99
N ILE A 155 6.74 0.84 41.81
CA ILE A 155 7.65 0.87 40.65
C ILE A 155 8.83 1.80 40.91
N GLU A 156 8.59 2.96 41.52
CA GLU A 156 9.66 3.90 41.90
C GLU A 156 10.59 3.31 42.96
N LEU A 157 10.03 2.59 43.94
CA LEU A 157 10.82 1.86 44.95
C LEU A 157 11.78 0.87 44.30
N CYS A 158 11.32 0.11 43.30
CA CYS A 158 12.16 -0.83 42.56
C CYS A 158 13.28 -0.13 41.75
N GLN A 159 13.01 1.05 41.18
CA GLN A 159 14.02 1.77 40.38
C GLN A 159 15.13 2.39 41.23
N LYS A 160 14.82 2.83 42.46
CA LYS A 160 15.78 3.47 43.38
C LYS A 160 16.71 2.47 44.08
N ALA A 161 16.41 1.17 44.01
CA ALA A 161 17.17 0.11 44.68
C ALA A 161 18.32 -0.49 43.83
N ILE A 162 18.60 0.08 42.65
CA ILE A 162 19.66 -0.31 41.71
C ILE A 162 20.73 0.78 41.68
#